data_AF-A0A814EMW8-F1
#
_entry.id   AF-A0A814EMW8-F1
#
_cell.length_a   1.000
_cell.length_b   1.000
_cell.length_c   1.000
_cell.angle_alpha   90.00
_cell.angle_beta   90.00
_cell.angle_gamma   90.00
#
_symmetry.space_group_name_H-M   'P 1'
#
loop_
_entity.id
_entity.type
_entity.pdbx_description
1 polymer ?
#
loop_
_entity_poly.entity_id
_entity_poly.type
_entity_poly.pdbx_seq_one_letter_code
_entity_poly.pdbx_strand_id
1 'polypeptide(L)'
;MVLPYSNNKCEDFVRRLKKLVVSNFLLVNFNVAYQTPKTIASHFPFKDNIKTNEDKSLVVYNIKCKNCEANYIGKCKRILSYRISEHKKSSESSCCQHESNTGHTMDYDNIEIIDKADTDMKLRLK
;
A
#
# COMPACT_ATOMS: atom_id res chain seq x y z
N MET A 1 13.94 25.98 -3.62
CA MET A 1 12.67 26.62 -4.10
C MET A 1 11.86 25.59 -4.86
N VAL A 2 10.54 25.56 -4.69
CA VAL A 2 9.64 24.64 -5.43
C VAL A 2 8.89 25.44 -6.49
N LEU A 3 8.87 24.95 -7.73
CA LEU A 3 8.17 25.57 -8.85
C LEU A 3 7.13 24.64 -9.47
N PRO A 4 5.95 25.17 -9.85
CA PRO A 4 5.00 24.42 -10.64
C PRO A 4 5.59 24.14 -12.02
N TYR A 5 5.77 22.86 -12.38
CA TYR A 5 6.14 22.52 -13.75
C TYR A 5 4.91 22.70 -14.65
N SER A 6 4.95 23.70 -15.52
CA SER A 6 3.84 24.03 -16.41
C SER A 6 4.22 23.95 -17.89
N ASN A 7 5.44 24.38 -18.25
CA ASN A 7 6.01 24.25 -19.60
C ASN A 7 7.52 24.54 -19.57
N ASN A 8 8.14 24.48 -20.76
CA ASN A 8 9.56 24.78 -20.98
C ASN A 8 9.99 26.20 -20.52
N LYS A 9 9.07 27.18 -20.44
CA LYS A 9 9.39 28.53 -19.94
C LYS A 9 9.76 28.50 -18.45
N CYS A 10 9.26 27.54 -17.68
CA CYS A 10 9.68 27.33 -16.30
C CYS A 10 11.16 26.95 -16.21
N GLU A 11 11.64 26.12 -17.13
CA GLU A 11 13.06 25.70 -17.15
C GLU A 11 13.97 26.88 -17.53
N ASP A 12 13.56 27.69 -18.51
CA ASP A 12 14.28 28.91 -18.88
C ASP A 12 14.34 29.91 -17.72
N PHE A 13 13.25 30.07 -16.98
CA PHE A 13 13.20 30.88 -15.77
C PHE A 13 14.16 30.37 -14.71
N VAL A 14 14.17 29.07 -14.43
CA VAL A 14 15.10 28.44 -13.47
C VAL A 14 16.55 28.61 -13.90
N ARG A 15 16.85 28.46 -15.20
CA ARG A 15 18.19 28.68 -15.74
C ARG A 15 18.66 30.12 -15.49
N ARG A 16 17.81 31.11 -15.75
CA ARG A 16 18.11 32.53 -15.50
C ARG A 16 18.28 32.82 -14.01
N LEU A 17 17.39 32.28 -13.18
CA LEU A 17 17.43 32.48 -11.73
C LEU A 17 18.69 31.86 -11.11
N LYS A 18 19.04 30.62 -11.48
CA LYS A 18 20.28 29.96 -11.03
C LYS A 18 21.51 30.78 -11.39
N LYS A 19 21.59 31.31 -12.62
CA LYS A 19 22.69 32.19 -13.05
C LYS A 19 22.80 33.44 -12.16
N LEU A 20 21.68 34.09 -11.86
CA LEU A 20 21.67 35.28 -11.01
C LEU A 20 22.12 34.98 -9.58
N VAL A 21 21.65 33.87 -9.00
CA VAL A 21 22.01 33.49 -7.63
C VAL A 21 23.49 33.11 -7.53
N VAL A 22 24.00 32.30 -8.46
CA VAL A 22 25.43 31.93 -8.47
C VAL A 22 26.32 33.16 -8.71
N SER A 23 25.88 34.12 -9.54
CA SER A 23 26.65 35.32 -9.84
C SER A 23 26.72 36.33 -8.68
N ASN A 24 25.71 36.39 -7.82
CA ASN A 24 25.63 37.42 -6.77
C ASN A 24 25.84 36.83 -5.36
N PHE A 25 25.62 35.52 -5.18
CA PHE A 25 25.61 34.85 -3.88
C PHE A 25 26.32 33.50 -3.95
N LEU A 26 27.65 33.53 -4.08
CA LEU A 26 28.50 32.33 -4.18
C LEU A 26 28.41 31.38 -2.97
N LEU A 27 28.03 31.90 -1.80
CA LEU A 27 27.87 31.11 -0.58
C LEU A 27 26.51 30.40 -0.48
N VAL A 28 25.59 30.64 -1.42
CA VAL A 28 24.24 30.08 -1.40
C VAL A 28 24.13 28.89 -2.36
N ASN A 29 23.93 27.68 -1.80
CA ASN A 29 23.59 26.51 -2.59
C ASN A 29 22.11 26.54 -3.00
N PHE A 30 21.84 27.01 -4.21
CA PHE A 30 20.48 27.24 -4.69
C PHE A 30 19.96 26.10 -5.58
N ASN A 31 19.11 25.26 -4.99
CA ASN A 31 18.45 24.16 -5.68
C ASN A 31 16.97 24.44 -5.93
N VAL A 32 16.52 24.01 -7.11
CA VAL A 32 15.13 24.13 -7.56
C VAL A 32 14.57 22.73 -7.77
N ALA A 33 13.44 22.47 -7.14
CA ALA A 33 12.63 21.29 -7.36
C ALA A 33 11.37 21.68 -8.15
N TYR A 34 10.94 20.79 -9.03
CA TYR A 34 9.68 20.95 -9.75
C TYR A 34 8.60 20.11 -9.09
N GLN A 35 7.41 20.66 -8.97
CA GLN A 35 6.23 19.97 -8.46
C GLN A 35 5.06 20.22 -9.40
N THR A 36 4.25 19.19 -9.68
CA THR A 36 3.04 19.39 -10.48
C THR A 36 1.96 20.07 -9.61
N PRO A 37 1.33 21.16 -10.08
CA PRO A 37 0.34 21.89 -9.28
C PRO A 37 -0.92 21.07 -8.98
N LYS A 38 -1.23 20.06 -9.81
CA LYS A 38 -2.34 19.12 -9.61
C LYS A 38 -1.88 17.70 -9.87
N THR A 39 -2.25 16.78 -8.99
CA THR A 39 -2.05 15.34 -9.21
C THR A 39 -3.27 14.76 -9.90
N ILE A 40 -3.13 13.64 -10.62
CA ILE A 40 -4.28 12.92 -11.17
C ILE A 40 -5.32 12.64 -10.07
N ALA A 41 -4.87 12.25 -8.87
CA ALA A 41 -5.75 12.03 -7.71
C ALA A 41 -6.62 13.25 -7.35
N SER A 42 -6.13 14.48 -7.53
CA SER A 42 -6.92 15.70 -7.28
C SER A 42 -8.10 15.87 -8.25
N HIS A 43 -8.04 15.24 -9.43
CA HIS A 43 -9.14 15.23 -10.40
C HIS A 43 -10.17 14.12 -10.13
N PHE A 44 -9.84 13.14 -9.30
CA PHE A 44 -10.70 12.00 -8.96
C PHE A 44 -10.86 11.89 -7.44
N PRO A 45 -11.55 12.85 -6.79
CA PRO A 45 -11.71 12.87 -5.34
C PRO A 45 -12.58 11.71 -4.82
N PHE A 46 -13.43 11.14 -5.68
CA PHE A 46 -14.30 10.02 -5.35
C PHE A 46 -13.64 8.70 -5.78
N LYS A 47 -12.69 8.20 -4.99
CA LYS A 47 -12.32 6.79 -5.07
C LYS A 47 -13.40 5.94 -4.42
N ASP A 48 -13.64 4.76 -4.96
CA ASP A 48 -14.53 3.78 -4.34
C ASP A 48 -14.07 3.48 -2.91
N ASN A 49 -15.01 3.60 -1.96
CA ASN A 49 -14.73 3.31 -0.57
C ASN A 49 -14.72 1.80 -0.34
N ILE A 50 -13.62 1.28 0.20
CA ILE A 50 -13.47 -0.12 0.58
C ILE A 50 -14.19 -0.34 1.91
N LYS A 51 -15.40 -0.89 1.84
CA LYS A 51 -16.29 -1.03 3.00
C LYS A 51 -15.94 -2.25 3.87
N THR A 52 -15.56 -3.36 3.25
CA THR A 52 -15.34 -4.63 3.95
C THR A 52 -13.86 -4.87 4.24
N ASN A 53 -13.57 -5.76 5.19
CA ASN A 53 -12.18 -6.19 5.44
C ASN A 53 -11.65 -7.05 4.28
N GLU A 54 -12.51 -7.85 3.66
CA GLU A 54 -12.16 -8.77 2.57
C GLU A 54 -11.72 -8.03 1.30
N ASP A 55 -12.24 -6.82 1.08
CA ASP A 55 -11.88 -5.99 -0.07
C ASP A 55 -10.55 -5.22 0.12
N LYS A 56 -9.92 -5.34 1.29
CA LYS A 56 -8.63 -4.68 1.57
C LYS A 56 -7.46 -5.47 0.99
N SER A 57 -6.39 -4.75 0.68
CA SER A 57 -5.11 -5.29 0.22
C SER A 57 -3.97 -4.74 1.08
N LEU A 58 -2.78 -5.35 0.99
CA LEU A 58 -1.61 -4.98 1.80
C LEU A 58 -1.90 -5.10 3.31
N VAL A 59 -2.45 -6.24 3.70
CA VAL A 59 -2.87 -6.51 5.09
C VAL A 59 -2.20 -7.77 5.65
N VAL A 60 -2.00 -7.76 6.96
CA VAL A 60 -1.76 -8.96 7.77
C VAL A 60 -3.09 -9.34 8.40
N TYR A 61 -3.50 -10.58 8.18
CA TYR A 61 -4.81 -11.09 8.60
C TYR A 61 -4.66 -12.34 9.45
N ASN A 62 -5.70 -12.62 10.23
CA ASN A 62 -5.80 -13.74 11.14
C ASN A 62 -7.09 -14.52 10.88
N ILE A 63 -6.96 -15.83 10.71
CA ILE A 63 -8.07 -16.77 10.60
C ILE A 63 -8.02 -17.68 11.81
N LYS A 64 -9.05 -17.64 12.65
CA LYS A 64 -9.16 -18.49 13.84
C LYS A 64 -9.75 -19.85 13.47
N CYS A 65 -9.36 -20.89 14.18
CA CYS A 65 -10.09 -22.16 14.17
C CYS A 65 -11.35 -22.03 15.03
N LYS A 66 -12.47 -22.60 14.60
CA LYS A 66 -13.74 -22.60 15.38
C LYS A 66 -13.72 -23.62 16.51
N ASN A 67 -12.84 -24.61 16.44
CA ASN A 67 -12.87 -25.79 17.32
C ASN A 67 -11.70 -25.84 18.31
N CYS A 68 -10.65 -25.04 18.11
CA CYS A 68 -9.51 -24.98 19.01
C CYS A 68 -8.86 -23.58 19.00
N GLU A 69 -7.85 -23.39 19.86
CA GLU A 69 -7.12 -22.12 19.99
C GLU A 69 -6.14 -21.83 18.85
N ALA A 70 -6.07 -22.71 17.83
CA ALA A 70 -5.20 -22.52 16.69
C ALA A 70 -5.65 -21.32 15.83
N ASN A 71 -4.67 -20.62 15.30
CA ASN A 71 -4.87 -19.46 14.43
C ASN A 71 -3.88 -19.49 13.27
N TYR A 72 -4.33 -19.02 12.11
CA TYR A 72 -3.51 -18.84 10.93
C TYR A 72 -3.31 -17.34 10.67
N ILE A 73 -2.07 -16.89 10.79
CA ILE A 73 -1.69 -15.51 10.49
C ILE A 73 -0.97 -15.50 9.13
N GLY A 74 -1.52 -14.73 8.21
CA GLY A 74 -0.98 -14.58 6.86
C GLY A 74 -0.89 -13.12 6.45
N LYS A 75 -0.09 -12.85 5.42
CA LYS A 75 -0.08 -11.55 4.75
C LYS A 75 -0.59 -11.68 3.32
N CYS A 76 -1.25 -10.64 2.81
CA CYS A 76 -1.58 -10.55 1.39
C CYS A 76 -1.22 -9.18 0.82
N LYS A 77 -0.54 -9.19 -0.33
CA LYS A 77 -0.33 -7.99 -1.15
C LYS A 77 -1.57 -7.65 -1.99
N ARG A 78 -2.29 -8.68 -2.41
CA ARG A 78 -3.54 -8.61 -3.19
C ARG A 78 -4.74 -8.40 -2.28
N ILE A 79 -5.93 -8.28 -2.88
CA ILE A 79 -7.21 -8.24 -2.15
C ILE A 79 -7.37 -9.54 -1.33
N LEU A 80 -7.78 -9.40 -0.07
CA LEU A 80 -7.90 -10.48 0.90
C LEU A 80 -8.92 -11.55 0.48
N SER A 81 -10.07 -11.18 -0.10
CA SER A 81 -11.10 -12.10 -0.59
C SER A 81 -10.54 -13.16 -1.55
N TYR A 82 -9.71 -12.75 -2.51
CA TYR A 82 -9.04 -13.69 -3.42
C TYR A 82 -8.11 -14.63 -2.65
N ARG A 83 -7.34 -14.11 -1.70
CA ARG A 83 -6.42 -14.93 -0.91
C ARG A 83 -7.17 -15.99 -0.09
N ILE A 84 -8.31 -15.63 0.50
CA ILE A 84 -9.17 -16.57 1.22
C ILE A 84 -9.70 -17.66 0.29
N SER A 85 -10.14 -17.28 -0.91
CA SER A 85 -10.63 -18.24 -1.91
C SER A 85 -9.55 -19.24 -2.35
N GLU A 86 -8.29 -18.80 -2.41
CA GLU A 86 -7.13 -19.66 -2.69
C GLU A 86 -6.91 -20.66 -1.53
N HIS A 87 -6.97 -20.19 -0.28
CA HIS A 87 -6.86 -21.06 0.90
C HIS A 87 -7.94 -22.15 0.94
N LYS A 88 -9.20 -21.79 0.65
CA LYS A 88 -10.33 -22.74 0.62
C LYS A 88 -10.18 -23.84 -0.45
N LYS A 89 -9.43 -23.58 -1.53
CA LYS A 89 -9.28 -24.51 -2.67
C LYS A 89 -8.00 -25.34 -2.61
N SER A 90 -6.98 -24.89 -1.88
CA SER A 90 -5.65 -25.49 -1.89
C SER A 90 -5.47 -26.44 -0.71
N SER A 91 -5.32 -27.74 -1.02
CA SER A 91 -4.96 -28.80 -0.06
C SER A 91 -3.64 -28.53 0.66
N GLU A 92 -2.72 -27.85 -0.01
CA GLU A 92 -1.39 -27.52 0.51
C GLU A 92 -1.40 -26.31 1.44
N SER A 93 -2.55 -25.65 1.62
CA SER A 93 -2.63 -24.53 2.54
C SER A 93 -2.65 -25.00 3.98
N SER A 94 -1.97 -24.28 4.87
CA SER A 94 -1.93 -24.62 6.30
C SER A 94 -3.33 -24.67 6.92
N CYS A 95 -4.27 -23.85 6.44
CA CYS A 95 -5.67 -23.91 6.85
C CYS A 95 -6.31 -25.24 6.45
N CYS A 96 -6.20 -25.64 5.19
CA CYS A 96 -6.80 -26.90 4.71
C CYS A 96 -6.13 -28.13 5.33
N GLN A 97 -4.81 -28.08 5.55
CA GLN A 97 -4.08 -29.15 6.26
C GLN A 97 -4.55 -29.27 7.71
N HIS A 98 -4.78 -28.15 8.41
CA HIS A 98 -5.36 -28.17 9.75
C HIS A 98 -6.75 -28.82 9.76
N GLU A 99 -7.64 -28.40 8.86
CA GLU A 99 -8.99 -28.94 8.72
C GLU A 99 -8.95 -30.45 8.41
N SER A 100 -8.07 -30.88 7.50
CA SER A 100 -7.93 -32.29 7.11
C SER A 100 -7.38 -33.18 8.22
N ASN A 101 -6.40 -32.69 8.98
CA ASN A 101 -5.73 -33.48 10.01
C ASN A 101 -6.53 -33.58 11.32
N THR A 102 -7.35 -32.57 11.61
CA THR A 102 -8.08 -32.47 12.88
C THR A 102 -9.59 -32.65 12.75
N GLY A 103 -10.14 -32.55 11.53
CA GLY A 103 -11.58 -32.48 11.30
C GLY A 103 -12.22 -31.16 11.76
N HIS A 104 -11.40 -30.17 12.13
CA HIS A 104 -11.88 -28.84 12.55
C HIS A 104 -12.26 -27.97 11.36
N THR A 105 -12.85 -26.80 11.64
CA THR A 105 -13.21 -25.81 10.63
C THR A 105 -12.59 -24.45 10.95
N MET A 106 -11.95 -23.85 9.95
CA MET A 106 -11.42 -22.49 10.04
C MET A 106 -12.53 -21.45 9.82
N ASP A 107 -12.48 -20.35 10.56
CA ASP A 107 -13.45 -19.27 10.46
C ASP A 107 -13.12 -18.28 9.34
N TYR A 108 -13.48 -18.66 8.12
CA TYR A 108 -13.30 -17.80 6.95
C TYR A 108 -14.30 -16.64 6.85
N ASP A 109 -15.33 -16.61 7.70
CA ASP A 109 -16.37 -15.56 7.67
C ASP A 109 -16.03 -14.41 8.62
N ASN A 110 -15.28 -14.68 9.69
CA ASN A 110 -14.86 -13.68 10.69
C ASN A 110 -13.35 -13.45 10.68
N ILE A 111 -12.83 -12.89 9.59
CA ILE A 111 -11.40 -12.65 9.43
C ILE A 111 -11.00 -11.31 10.02
N GLU A 112 -10.01 -11.36 10.92
CA GLU A 112 -9.47 -10.18 11.59
C GLU A 112 -8.28 -9.63 10.82
N ILE A 113 -8.23 -8.31 10.62
CA ILE A 113 -7.04 -7.62 10.12
C ILE A 113 -6.26 -7.12 11.32
N ILE A 114 -5.04 -7.64 11.49
CA ILE A 114 -4.16 -7.29 12.61
C ILE A 114 -3.32 -6.05 12.25
N ASP A 115 -2.87 -5.94 11.00
CA ASP A 115 -2.06 -4.80 10.56
C ASP A 115 -2.26 -4.51 9.06
N LYS A 116 -1.88 -3.31 8.62
CA LYS A 116 -1.96 -2.84 7.24
C LYS A 116 -0.79 -1.94 6.88
N ALA A 117 -0.42 -1.92 5.59
CA ALA A 117 0.62 -1.03 5.08
C ALA A 117 0.24 -0.45 3.71
N ASP A 118 0.99 0.56 3.28
CA ASP A 118 0.90 1.18 1.95
C ASP A 118 1.85 0.53 0.92
N THR A 119 2.80 -0.30 1.37
CA THR A 119 3.70 -1.08 0.50
C THR A 119 3.96 -2.48 1.02
N ASP A 120 4.27 -3.43 0.12
CA ASP A 120 4.63 -4.81 0.49
C ASP A 120 5.91 -4.86 1.35
N MET A 121 6.86 -3.95 1.08
CA MET A 121 8.09 -3.85 1.86
C MET A 121 7.79 -3.45 3.30
N LYS A 122 6.93 -2.45 3.51
CA LYS A 122 6.52 -2.04 4.87
C LYS A 122 5.71 -3.12 5.56
N LEU A 123 4.89 -3.88 4.81
CA LEU A 123 4.13 -5.00 5.35
C LEU A 123 5.03 -6.15 5.86
N ARG A 124 6.24 -6.31 5.28
CA ARG A 124 7.25 -7.29 5.74
C ARG A 124 7.98 -6.89 7.01
N LEU A 125 7.96 -5.59 7.34
CA LEU A 125 8.59 -5.05 8.54
C LEU A 125 7.65 -5.06 9.74
N LYS A 126 6.39 -5.49 9.53
CA LYS A 126 5.39 -5.67 10.58
C LYS A 126 5.49 -7.05 11.19
#